data_AF-A0A382GN27-F1
#
_entry.id   AF-A0A382GN27-F1
#
_cell.length_a   1.000
_cell.length_b   1.000
_cell.length_c   1.000
_cell.angle_alpha   90.00
_cell.angle_beta   90.00
_cell.angle_gamma   90.00
#
_symmetry.space_group_name_H-M   'P 1'
#
loop_
_entity.id
_entity.type
_entity.pdbx_description
1 polymer ?
#
loop_
_entity_poly.entity_id
_entity_poly.type
_entity_poly.pdbx_seq_one_letter_code
_entity_poly.pdbx_strand_id
1 'polypeptide(L)'
;GVNVAARIQPLAAPGGICISGAVSDALSSHPDYNIVSKGKQELKHIVQQHSIFELKTGHERKFSVPSKNKRKLENPFIYLPIAAILCVGLYFAYNYLSNSKQGIDNAYLDITSSEKYIDDYYIDYGYGSKHYYTKDKYNVLSISDSLRNHILESVYAMVTSEFSSHKINIEASFNKDEAALLNELYFLKRMDAGDDDFENTKEILNTVGESINNRNSSYNGNFPDALVRVFIYQLHNLDANTNHFIWDKSASWGKTLKKGIPTISWEERAESFGITPVGTDSLIEIISDTVKEQLETIFFAEDKIYEKVGKVIEVLENDMIKIKQDEIGLIKKKMKLSTYRTYFWANGGAEIAIEDLQYAINYLESTNPLTVWENNQLPHDNNLDKTEDYNEQNVKNKIQSHILNLKSGIESIQKAINENSYPEFASTTTQEYSYSMEVVDVIDDIVIAKVIGSNNPKGTFLYRLDDSVILTK
;
A
#
# COMPACT_ATOMS: atom_id res chain seq x y z
N GLY A 1 -56.10 -38.53 -17.76
CA GLY A 1 -56.98 -38.67 -16.58
C GLY A 1 -56.22 -38.60 -15.26
N VAL A 2 -55.53 -39.69 -14.88
CA VAL A 2 -54.87 -39.84 -13.56
C VAL A 2 -53.92 -38.70 -13.20
N ASN A 3 -53.10 -38.26 -14.17
CA ASN A 3 -52.18 -37.16 -13.93
C ASN A 3 -52.91 -35.86 -13.58
N VAL A 4 -53.99 -35.52 -14.27
CA VAL A 4 -54.78 -34.29 -14.00
C VAL A 4 -55.44 -34.36 -12.62
N ALA A 5 -56.04 -35.49 -12.26
CA ALA A 5 -56.70 -35.66 -10.95
C ALA A 5 -55.76 -35.43 -9.76
N ALA A 6 -54.54 -35.99 -9.81
CA ALA A 6 -53.54 -35.81 -8.76
C ALA A 6 -53.08 -34.34 -8.60
N ARG A 7 -53.14 -33.52 -9.66
CA ARG A 7 -52.82 -32.08 -9.58
C ARG A 7 -54.04 -31.22 -9.22
N ILE A 8 -55.25 -31.75 -9.33
CA ILE A 8 -56.48 -31.05 -8.91
C ILE A 8 -56.70 -31.21 -7.40
N GLN A 9 -56.38 -32.37 -6.83
CA GLN A 9 -56.57 -32.65 -5.40
C GLN A 9 -56.00 -31.56 -4.45
N PRO A 10 -54.78 -31.01 -4.65
CA PRO A 10 -54.24 -29.97 -3.78
C PRO A 10 -54.97 -28.63 -3.87
N LEU A 11 -55.80 -28.42 -4.90
CA LEU A 11 -56.56 -27.18 -5.11
C LEU A 11 -57.89 -27.16 -4.35
N ALA A 12 -58.31 -28.29 -3.79
CA ALA A 12 -59.48 -28.40 -2.95
C ALA A 12 -59.19 -27.84 -1.55
N ALA A 13 -60.18 -27.16 -0.96
CA ALA A 13 -60.11 -26.84 0.46
C ALA A 13 -60.04 -28.14 1.28
N PRO A 14 -59.46 -28.15 2.50
CA PRO A 14 -59.45 -29.34 3.34
C PRO A 14 -60.88 -29.85 3.60
N GLY A 15 -61.17 -31.08 3.17
CA GLY A 15 -62.51 -31.69 3.21
C GLY A 15 -63.43 -31.34 2.03
N GLY A 16 -62.95 -30.54 1.07
CA GLY A 16 -63.67 -30.21 -0.16
C GLY A 16 -63.30 -31.12 -1.33
N ILE A 17 -64.10 -31.02 -2.40
CA ILE A 17 -63.92 -31.80 -3.64
C ILE A 17 -63.74 -30.84 -4.81
N CYS A 18 -62.59 -30.93 -5.49
CA CYS A 18 -62.36 -30.24 -6.77
C CYS A 18 -62.44 -31.23 -7.93
N ILE A 19 -63.07 -30.81 -9.01
CA ILE A 19 -63.30 -31.58 -10.23
C ILE A 19 -62.79 -30.81 -11.46
N SER A 20 -62.49 -31.55 -12.53
CA SER A 20 -62.12 -30.95 -13.83
C SER A 20 -63.36 -30.52 -14.61
N GLY A 21 -63.18 -29.66 -15.62
CA GLY A 21 -64.27 -29.25 -16.52
C GLY A 21 -65.02 -30.41 -17.16
N ALA A 22 -64.31 -31.44 -17.64
CA ALA A 22 -64.97 -32.62 -18.21
C ALA A 22 -65.90 -33.35 -17.22
N VAL A 23 -65.55 -33.36 -15.93
CA VAL A 23 -66.40 -33.95 -14.88
C VAL A 23 -67.55 -33.00 -14.53
N SER A 24 -67.32 -31.69 -14.52
CA SER A 24 -68.37 -30.69 -14.34
C SER A 24 -69.42 -30.77 -15.45
N ASP A 25 -68.98 -30.92 -16.71
CA ASP A 25 -69.87 -31.04 -17.87
C ASP A 25 -70.71 -32.32 -17.78
N ALA A 26 -70.10 -33.43 -17.35
CA ALA A 26 -70.83 -34.70 -17.12
C ALA A 26 -71.84 -34.62 -15.97
N LEU A 27 -71.59 -33.78 -14.96
CA LEU A 27 -72.48 -33.58 -13.81
C LEU A 27 -73.52 -32.48 -14.05
N SER A 28 -73.42 -31.71 -15.14
CA SER A 28 -74.32 -30.58 -15.44
C SER A 28 -75.79 -30.97 -15.60
N SER A 29 -76.07 -32.25 -15.91
CA SER A 29 -77.41 -32.83 -16.01
C SER A 29 -78.01 -33.27 -14.66
N HIS A 30 -77.26 -33.16 -13.56
CA HIS A 30 -77.67 -33.56 -12.22
C HIS A 30 -77.85 -32.32 -11.31
N PRO A 31 -79.09 -31.87 -11.06
CA PRO A 31 -79.37 -30.61 -10.35
C PRO A 31 -79.00 -30.63 -8.86
N ASP A 32 -78.74 -31.80 -8.28
CA ASP A 32 -78.45 -31.96 -6.85
C ASP A 32 -77.02 -31.54 -6.46
N TYR A 33 -76.15 -31.28 -7.45
CA TYR A 33 -74.76 -30.90 -7.23
C TYR A 33 -74.58 -29.38 -7.38
N ASN A 34 -74.21 -28.72 -6.28
CA ASN A 34 -73.84 -27.30 -6.31
C ASN A 34 -72.38 -27.15 -6.72
N ILE A 35 -72.14 -26.85 -7.99
CA ILE A 35 -70.81 -26.73 -8.59
C ILE A 35 -70.45 -25.26 -8.81
N VAL A 36 -69.32 -24.81 -8.24
CA VAL A 36 -68.82 -23.43 -8.35
C VAL A 36 -67.52 -23.40 -9.13
N SER A 37 -67.42 -22.53 -10.13
CA SER A 37 -66.18 -22.39 -10.91
C SER A 37 -65.06 -21.71 -10.10
N LYS A 38 -63.85 -22.29 -10.14
CA LYS A 38 -62.61 -21.68 -9.63
C LYS A 38 -61.75 -21.06 -10.74
N GLY A 39 -62.27 -21.02 -11.97
CA GLY A 39 -61.57 -20.49 -13.14
C GLY A 39 -60.60 -21.49 -13.80
N LYS A 40 -59.85 -20.99 -14.79
CA LYS A 40 -58.81 -21.76 -15.49
C LYS A 40 -57.51 -21.72 -14.69
N GLN A 41 -56.86 -22.87 -14.54
CA GLN A 41 -55.59 -22.98 -13.82
C GLN A 41 -54.55 -23.75 -14.63
N GLU A 42 -53.30 -23.31 -14.49
CA GLU A 42 -52.13 -24.03 -15.01
C GLU A 42 -51.73 -25.11 -14.03
N LEU A 43 -51.66 -26.35 -14.51
CA LEU A 43 -51.24 -27.49 -13.71
C LEU A 43 -49.78 -27.79 -14.05
N LYS A 44 -48.93 -28.00 -13.03
CA LYS A 44 -47.49 -28.25 -13.20
C LYS A 44 -47.24 -29.37 -14.22
N HIS A 45 -46.47 -29.06 -15.26
CA HIS A 45 -46.10 -29.94 -16.38
C HIS A 45 -47.27 -30.37 -17.30
N ILE A 46 -48.35 -29.57 -17.36
CA ILE A 46 -49.42 -29.73 -18.33
C ILE A 46 -49.53 -28.42 -19.12
N VAL A 47 -49.24 -28.50 -20.42
CA VAL A 47 -49.15 -27.32 -21.31
C VAL A 47 -50.49 -26.61 -21.48
N GLN A 48 -51.61 -27.33 -21.32
CA GLN A 48 -52.95 -26.78 -21.50
C GLN A 48 -53.59 -26.40 -20.16
N GLN A 49 -54.18 -25.20 -20.11
CA GLN A 49 -54.97 -24.75 -18.95
C GLN A 49 -56.26 -25.57 -18.82
N HIS A 50 -56.58 -25.94 -17.59
CA HIS A 50 -57.81 -26.69 -17.28
C HIS A 50 -58.76 -25.83 -16.45
N SER A 51 -60.05 -25.83 -16.82
CA SER A 51 -61.12 -25.27 -15.98
C SER A 51 -61.32 -26.17 -14.77
N ILE A 52 -61.21 -25.60 -13.57
CA ILE A 52 -61.39 -26.31 -12.30
C ILE A 52 -62.67 -25.83 -11.62
N PHE A 53 -63.42 -26.78 -11.07
CA PHE A 53 -64.67 -26.51 -10.37
C PHE A 53 -64.62 -27.13 -8.97
N GLU A 54 -65.35 -26.56 -8.03
CA GLU A 54 -65.48 -27.04 -6.66
C GLU A 54 -66.92 -27.46 -6.40
N LEU A 55 -67.10 -28.66 -5.84
CA LEU A 55 -68.40 -29.17 -5.45
C LEU A 55 -68.67 -28.77 -3.99
N LYS A 56 -69.75 -28.04 -3.74
CA LYS A 56 -70.18 -27.62 -2.40
C LYS A 56 -71.02 -28.70 -1.73
N THR A 57 -70.46 -29.30 -0.69
CA THR A 57 -71.02 -30.36 0.15
C THR A 57 -71.35 -29.88 1.57
N GLY A 58 -70.98 -28.64 1.92
CA GLY A 58 -71.27 -28.03 3.23
C GLY A 58 -70.33 -28.47 4.36
N HIS A 59 -69.42 -29.39 4.09
CA HIS A 59 -68.44 -29.92 5.06
C HIS A 59 -67.04 -29.32 4.86
N GLU A 60 -66.89 -28.33 3.97
CA GLU A 60 -65.59 -27.70 3.72
C GLU A 60 -65.18 -26.79 4.88
N ARG A 61 -64.01 -27.03 5.46
CA ARG A 61 -63.44 -26.08 6.43
C ARG A 61 -62.99 -24.83 5.67
N LYS A 62 -63.49 -23.66 6.07
CA LYS A 62 -63.04 -22.36 5.53
C LYS A 62 -61.53 -22.23 5.75
N PHE A 63 -60.75 -22.47 4.70
CA PHE A 63 -59.33 -22.22 4.73
C PHE A 63 -59.11 -20.71 4.59
N SER A 64 -58.94 -20.02 5.72
CA SER A 64 -58.36 -18.68 5.71
C SER A 64 -56.90 -18.83 5.35
N VAL A 65 -56.57 -18.75 4.05
CA VAL A 65 -55.23 -18.36 3.65
C VAL A 65 -54.96 -17.04 4.39
N PRO A 66 -53.87 -16.88 5.15
CA PRO A 66 -53.47 -15.56 5.57
C PRO A 66 -53.28 -14.80 4.26
N SER A 67 -54.24 -13.91 3.95
CA SER A 67 -54.05 -12.90 2.94
C SER A 67 -52.66 -12.36 3.19
N LYS A 68 -51.75 -12.52 2.22
CA LYS A 68 -50.66 -11.57 2.10
C LYS A 68 -51.39 -10.25 1.90
N ASN A 69 -51.74 -9.60 3.00
CA ASN A 69 -51.91 -8.18 3.07
C ASN A 69 -50.55 -7.70 2.58
N LYS A 70 -50.45 -7.44 1.27
CA LYS A 70 -49.70 -6.31 0.80
C LYS A 70 -50.31 -5.18 1.61
N ARG A 71 -49.70 -4.88 2.76
CA ARG A 71 -49.90 -3.58 3.40
C ARG A 71 -49.53 -2.65 2.26
N LYS A 72 -50.53 -2.08 1.59
CA LYS A 72 -50.31 -0.91 0.76
C LYS A 72 -49.61 0.03 1.73
N LEU A 73 -48.37 0.39 1.41
CA LEU A 73 -47.67 1.46 2.10
C LEU A 73 -48.60 2.67 1.98
N GLU A 74 -49.35 2.99 3.04
CA GLU A 74 -50.42 3.99 2.97
C GLU A 74 -49.89 5.41 2.74
N ASN A 75 -48.58 5.62 2.73
CA ASN A 75 -47.97 6.74 2.04
C ASN A 75 -46.48 6.47 1.83
N PRO A 76 -45.96 6.37 0.59
CA PRO A 76 -44.53 6.23 0.35
C PRO A 76 -43.74 7.44 0.86
N PHE A 77 -44.40 8.59 1.06
CA PHE A 77 -43.82 9.82 1.59
C PHE A 77 -43.38 9.76 3.07
N ILE A 78 -43.92 8.84 3.89
CA ILE A 78 -43.50 8.70 5.30
C ILE A 78 -42.06 8.16 5.41
N TYR A 79 -41.60 7.42 4.40
CA TYR A 79 -40.24 6.88 4.35
C TYR A 79 -39.25 7.81 3.64
N LEU A 80 -39.72 8.90 3.01
CA LEU A 80 -38.87 9.89 2.35
C LEU A 80 -37.83 10.50 3.30
N PRO A 81 -38.17 10.93 4.55
CA PRO A 81 -37.18 11.44 5.48
C PRO A 81 -36.20 10.36 5.95
N ILE A 82 -36.65 9.11 6.13
CA ILE A 82 -35.78 7.99 6.52
C ILE A 82 -34.79 7.67 5.40
N ALA A 83 -35.27 7.60 4.15
CA ALA A 83 -34.44 7.40 2.97
C ALA A 83 -33.47 8.57 2.76
N ALA A 84 -33.90 9.81 2.99
CA ALA A 84 -33.04 10.98 2.91
C ALA A 84 -31.92 10.94 3.97
N ILE A 85 -32.25 10.61 5.22
CA ILE A 85 -31.25 10.46 6.30
C ILE A 85 -30.28 9.31 5.99
N LEU A 86 -30.78 8.20 5.41
CA LEU A 86 -29.95 7.05 5.06
C LEU A 86 -29.05 7.36 3.85
N CYS A 87 -29.53 8.11 2.86
CA CYS A 87 -28.72 8.61 1.74
C CYS A 87 -27.68 9.64 2.21
N VAL A 88 -28.02 10.51 3.15
CA VAL A 88 -27.08 11.47 3.77
C VAL A 88 -26.04 10.70 4.58
N GLY A 89 -26.45 9.71 5.38
CA GLY A 89 -25.55 8.83 6.12
C GLY A 89 -24.63 8.02 5.21
N LEU A 90 -25.14 7.49 4.10
CA LEU A 90 -24.35 6.80 3.07
C LEU A 90 -23.44 7.77 2.30
N TYR A 91 -23.87 9.00 2.05
CA TYR A 91 -23.05 10.04 1.43
C TYR A 91 -21.92 10.46 2.37
N PHE A 92 -22.19 10.69 3.65
CA PHE A 92 -21.15 10.99 4.65
C PHE A 92 -20.26 9.78 4.90
N ALA A 93 -20.80 8.57 4.97
CA ALA A 93 -19.99 7.35 5.10
C ALA A 93 -19.15 7.11 3.85
N TYR A 94 -19.69 7.34 2.64
CA TYR A 94 -18.93 7.31 1.40
C TYR A 94 -17.83 8.35 1.42
N ASN A 95 -18.12 9.63 1.70
CA ASN A 95 -17.10 10.68 1.81
C ASN A 95 -16.09 10.43 2.93
N TYR A 96 -16.48 9.80 4.04
CA TYR A 96 -15.58 9.47 5.14
C TYR A 96 -14.67 8.27 4.79
N LEU A 97 -15.24 7.22 4.19
CA LEU A 97 -14.52 6.04 3.69
C LEU A 97 -13.66 6.35 2.44
N SER A 98 -14.05 7.34 1.64
CA SER A 98 -13.27 7.83 0.49
C SER A 98 -12.23 8.88 0.89
N ASN A 99 -12.50 9.75 1.88
CA ASN A 99 -11.47 10.61 2.47
C ASN A 99 -10.46 9.84 3.33
N SER A 100 -10.77 8.63 3.79
CA SER A 100 -9.79 7.73 4.42
C SER A 100 -8.90 7.01 3.41
N LYS A 101 -9.19 7.12 2.11
CA LYS A 101 -8.29 6.74 1.00
C LYS A 101 -7.93 7.99 0.21
N GLN A 102 -7.19 8.90 0.82
CA GLN A 102 -6.57 9.96 0.04
C GLN A 102 -5.39 9.33 -0.71
N GLY A 103 -5.70 8.64 -1.81
CA GLY A 103 -4.71 8.10 -2.73
C GLY A 103 -3.86 9.25 -3.22
N ILE A 104 -2.55 9.10 -3.08
CA ILE A 104 -1.59 10.03 -3.63
C ILE A 104 -1.53 9.67 -5.11
N ASP A 105 -2.13 10.51 -5.95
CA ASP A 105 -2.27 10.21 -7.39
C ASP A 105 -1.40 11.14 -8.25
N ASN A 106 -0.65 12.03 -7.60
CA ASN A 106 0.16 13.02 -8.29
C ASN A 106 1.39 13.47 -7.46
N ALA A 107 2.46 13.86 -8.14
CA ALA A 107 3.71 14.28 -7.53
C ALA A 107 4.35 15.46 -8.26
N TYR A 108 5.21 16.15 -7.54
CA TYR A 108 6.06 17.22 -8.06
C TYR A 108 7.54 16.83 -7.86
N LEU A 109 8.31 16.88 -8.95
CA LEU A 109 9.74 16.65 -8.96
C LEU A 109 10.52 17.97 -9.00
N ASP A 110 11.40 18.15 -8.02
CA ASP A 110 12.34 19.25 -7.97
C ASP A 110 13.78 18.74 -8.05
N ILE A 111 14.63 19.45 -8.79
CA ILE A 111 16.08 19.30 -8.71
C ILE A 111 16.63 20.68 -8.38
N THR A 112 17.38 20.83 -7.30
CA THR A 112 17.94 22.11 -6.87
C THR A 112 19.45 22.07 -6.76
N SER A 113 20.06 23.23 -7.01
CA SER A 113 21.47 23.53 -6.75
C SER A 113 21.60 24.96 -6.23
N SER A 114 20.63 25.37 -5.39
CA SER A 114 20.56 26.73 -4.86
C SER A 114 21.75 27.05 -3.97
N GLU A 115 22.36 28.22 -4.19
CA GLU A 115 23.44 28.69 -3.32
C GLU A 115 23.02 28.86 -1.86
N LYS A 116 21.71 29.01 -1.58
CA LYS A 116 21.13 29.09 -0.23
C LYS A 116 21.55 27.90 0.65
N TYR A 117 21.68 26.71 0.07
CA TYR A 117 21.95 25.48 0.82
C TYR A 117 23.44 25.13 0.91
N ILE A 118 24.34 25.91 0.31
CA ILE A 118 25.78 25.60 0.30
C ILE A 118 26.34 25.56 1.73
N ASP A 119 25.97 26.53 2.57
CA ASP A 119 26.46 26.60 3.95
C ASP A 119 25.94 25.42 4.81
N ASP A 120 24.77 24.86 4.47
CA ASP A 120 24.23 23.69 5.17
C ASP A 120 25.10 22.45 5.01
N TYR A 121 25.83 22.31 3.91
CA TYR A 121 26.78 21.20 3.70
C TYR A 121 28.04 21.30 4.56
N TYR A 122 28.20 22.36 5.38
CA TYR A 122 29.29 22.50 6.34
C TYR A 122 28.84 22.31 7.79
N ILE A 123 27.60 21.88 8.00
CA ILE A 123 27.02 21.61 9.32
C ILE A 123 26.90 20.11 9.51
N ASP A 124 27.44 19.60 10.63
CA ASP A 124 27.17 18.23 11.07
C ASP A 124 25.82 18.20 11.78
N TYR A 125 24.79 17.81 11.04
CA TYR A 125 23.44 17.63 11.56
C TYR A 125 23.28 16.35 12.39
N GLY A 126 24.27 15.46 12.43
CA GLY A 126 24.18 14.15 13.06
C GLY A 126 23.37 13.13 12.24
N TYR A 127 22.65 12.24 12.93
CA TYR A 127 21.74 11.24 12.34
C TYR A 127 22.39 10.29 11.32
N GLY A 128 23.70 10.06 11.42
CA GLY A 128 24.44 9.21 10.49
C GLY A 128 24.75 9.85 9.15
N SER A 129 24.52 11.16 8.98
CA SER A 129 24.93 11.89 7.78
C SER A 129 26.46 11.91 7.65
N LYS A 130 26.94 11.74 6.42
CA LYS A 130 28.33 11.80 5.95
C LYS A 130 28.53 12.91 4.94
N HIS A 131 27.45 13.47 4.38
CA HIS A 131 27.48 14.65 3.50
C HIS A 131 27.52 15.94 4.32
N TYR A 132 28.59 16.10 5.10
CA TYR A 132 29.00 17.34 5.75
C TYR A 132 30.52 17.48 5.58
N TYR A 133 30.97 18.67 5.20
CA TYR A 133 32.35 18.92 4.80
C TYR A 133 33.00 19.99 5.65
N THR A 134 34.32 20.14 5.52
CA THR A 134 35.07 21.18 6.22
C THR A 134 35.60 22.20 5.21
N LYS A 135 35.43 23.49 5.51
CA LYS A 135 35.78 24.61 4.61
C LYS A 135 37.28 24.69 4.30
N ASP A 136 38.13 24.07 5.12
CA ASP A 136 39.58 23.97 4.90
C ASP A 136 39.97 22.91 3.86
N LYS A 137 39.10 21.91 3.61
CA LYS A 137 39.38 20.80 2.68
C LYS A 137 38.50 20.78 1.46
N TYR A 138 37.31 21.37 1.54
CA TYR A 138 36.31 21.26 0.49
C TYR A 138 35.62 22.57 0.17
N ASN A 139 35.40 22.80 -1.11
CA ASN A 139 34.55 23.87 -1.61
C ASN A 139 33.30 23.27 -2.28
N VAL A 140 32.12 23.60 -1.75
CA VAL A 140 30.82 23.18 -2.28
C VAL A 140 30.31 24.29 -3.20
N LEU A 141 29.97 23.95 -4.44
CA LEU A 141 29.58 24.89 -5.49
C LEU A 141 28.27 24.46 -6.16
N SER A 142 27.47 25.43 -6.55
CA SER A 142 26.28 25.20 -7.37
C SER A 142 26.65 24.71 -8.78
N ILE A 143 25.76 23.92 -9.39
CA ILE A 143 25.80 23.62 -10.82
C ILE A 143 25.08 24.71 -11.62
N SER A 144 25.42 24.86 -12.90
CA SER A 144 24.76 25.86 -13.75
C SER A 144 23.29 25.52 -14.00
N ASP A 145 22.44 26.54 -14.18
CA ASP A 145 21.03 26.39 -14.59
C ASP A 145 20.87 25.45 -15.79
N SER A 146 21.75 25.58 -16.79
CA SER A 146 21.71 24.75 -17.98
C SER A 146 21.94 23.28 -17.68
N LEU A 147 22.87 22.97 -16.78
CA LEU A 147 23.16 21.58 -16.38
C LEU A 147 22.04 21.03 -15.50
N ARG A 148 21.56 21.83 -14.53
CA ARG A 148 20.42 21.48 -13.67
C ARG A 148 19.19 21.15 -14.51
N ASN A 149 18.84 22.00 -15.48
CA ASN A 149 17.69 21.79 -16.35
C ASN A 149 17.86 20.56 -17.24
N HIS A 150 19.06 20.33 -17.78
CA HIS A 150 19.34 19.12 -18.55
C HIS A 150 19.13 17.85 -17.72
N ILE A 151 19.62 17.82 -16.48
CA ILE A 151 19.40 16.67 -15.57
C ILE A 151 17.90 16.53 -15.27
N LEU A 152 17.20 17.61 -14.93
CA LEU A 152 15.76 17.59 -14.63
C LEU A 152 14.95 17.08 -15.82
N GLU A 153 15.21 17.56 -17.03
CA GLU A 153 14.53 17.11 -18.26
C GLU A 153 14.75 15.62 -18.51
N SER A 154 16.00 15.14 -18.38
CA SER A 154 16.34 13.73 -18.59
C SER A 154 15.68 12.82 -17.55
N VAL A 155 15.78 13.17 -16.26
CA VAL A 155 15.17 12.41 -15.17
C VAL A 155 13.66 12.39 -15.31
N TYR A 156 13.04 13.55 -15.56
CA TYR A 156 11.60 13.65 -15.75
C TYR A 156 11.12 12.79 -16.93
N ALA A 157 11.82 12.81 -18.07
CA ALA A 157 11.46 12.00 -19.23
C ALA A 157 11.54 10.49 -18.93
N MET A 158 12.59 10.03 -18.25
CA MET A 158 12.76 8.62 -17.86
C MET A 158 11.66 8.19 -16.87
N VAL A 159 11.46 8.96 -15.81
CA VAL A 159 10.46 8.66 -14.77
C VAL A 159 9.05 8.66 -15.37
N THR A 160 8.65 9.71 -16.09
CA THR A 160 7.29 9.78 -16.66
C THR A 160 6.99 8.69 -17.69
N SER A 161 8.00 8.21 -18.43
CA SER A 161 7.85 7.06 -19.32
C SER A 161 7.43 5.81 -18.56
N GLU A 162 8.07 5.53 -17.42
CA GLU A 162 7.77 4.37 -16.55
C GLU A 162 6.35 4.43 -15.97
N PHE A 163 5.90 5.64 -15.58
CA PHE A 163 4.56 5.84 -15.01
C PHE A 163 3.48 6.13 -16.06
N SER A 164 3.79 6.16 -17.35
CA SER A 164 2.83 6.51 -18.43
C SER A 164 1.58 5.62 -18.51
N SER A 165 1.71 4.36 -18.08
CA SER A 165 0.60 3.40 -18.00
C SER A 165 -0.24 3.53 -16.72
N HIS A 166 0.27 4.26 -15.73
CA HIS A 166 -0.41 4.54 -14.47
C HIS A 166 -1.15 5.88 -14.62
N LYS A 167 -2.33 6.02 -14.01
CA LYS A 167 -3.11 7.28 -14.04
C LYS A 167 -2.53 8.32 -13.07
N ILE A 168 -1.21 8.48 -13.10
CA ILE A 168 -0.44 9.31 -12.18
C ILE A 168 0.02 10.55 -12.94
N ASN A 169 -0.14 11.71 -12.31
CA ASN A 169 0.36 12.96 -12.88
C ASN A 169 1.66 13.34 -12.17
N ILE A 170 2.72 13.59 -12.95
CA ILE A 170 4.00 14.07 -12.42
C ILE A 170 4.25 15.43 -13.08
N GLU A 171 4.48 16.44 -12.26
CA GLU A 171 4.94 17.76 -12.69
C GLU A 171 6.38 17.98 -12.22
N ALA A 172 7.05 18.96 -12.79
CA ALA A 172 8.43 19.28 -12.43
C ALA A 172 8.69 20.79 -12.42
N SER A 173 9.73 21.17 -11.69
CA SER A 173 10.27 22.53 -11.53
C SER A 173 10.97 23.08 -12.78
N PHE A 174 10.33 22.97 -13.95
CA PHE A 174 10.81 23.57 -15.20
C PHE A 174 10.62 25.09 -15.21
N ASN A 175 9.58 25.59 -14.52
CA ASN A 175 9.36 27.02 -14.37
C ASN A 175 10.36 27.59 -13.35
N LYS A 176 11.10 28.63 -13.76
CA LYS A 176 12.11 29.28 -12.91
C LYS A 176 11.53 29.93 -11.66
N ASP A 177 10.34 30.51 -11.75
CA ASP A 177 9.69 31.15 -10.60
C ASP A 177 9.27 30.11 -9.56
N GLU A 178 8.81 28.94 -10.01
CA GLU A 178 8.48 27.82 -9.12
C GLU A 178 9.74 27.23 -8.48
N ALA A 179 10.80 27.03 -9.26
CA ALA A 179 12.08 26.58 -8.73
C ALA A 179 12.65 27.57 -7.70
N ALA A 180 12.55 28.89 -7.96
CA ALA A 180 12.97 29.93 -7.02
C ALA A 180 12.16 29.90 -5.72
N LEU A 181 10.84 29.74 -5.80
CA LEU A 181 9.98 29.58 -4.63
C LEU A 181 10.34 28.34 -3.81
N LEU A 182 10.56 27.19 -4.47
CA LEU A 182 10.96 25.95 -3.80
C LEU A 182 12.36 26.04 -3.16
N ASN A 183 13.23 26.90 -3.67
CA ASN A 183 14.51 27.18 -3.04
C ASN A 183 14.38 27.95 -1.72
N GLU A 184 13.21 28.54 -1.41
CA GLU A 184 12.99 29.19 -0.11
C GLU A 184 12.61 28.22 1.01
N LEU A 185 12.30 26.96 0.67
CA LEU A 185 12.09 25.90 1.65
C LEU A 185 13.35 25.64 2.47
N TYR A 186 13.18 25.19 3.70
CA TYR A 186 14.30 24.84 4.56
C TYR A 186 15.05 23.59 4.07
N PHE A 187 16.32 23.48 4.48
CA PHE A 187 17.20 22.41 4.04
C PHE A 187 16.73 21.03 4.52
N LEU A 188 16.92 20.00 3.69
CA LEU A 188 16.38 18.65 3.91
C LEU A 188 16.78 17.99 5.24
N LYS A 189 17.97 18.32 5.78
CA LYS A 189 18.52 17.74 7.01
C LYS A 189 18.09 18.50 8.27
N ARG A 190 17.39 19.63 8.12
CA ARG A 190 17.02 20.48 9.24
C ARG A 190 15.77 19.95 9.94
N MET A 191 15.95 19.45 11.16
CA MET A 191 14.91 18.79 11.97
C MET A 191 14.31 19.68 13.06
N ASP A 192 14.89 20.86 13.31
CA ASP A 192 14.44 21.84 14.30
C ASP A 192 13.46 22.88 13.71
N ALA A 193 12.85 22.58 12.55
CA ALA A 193 11.86 23.45 11.93
C ALA A 193 10.64 23.65 12.85
N GLY A 194 10.22 24.90 13.01
CA GLY A 194 9.11 25.30 13.88
C GLY A 194 7.84 25.63 13.12
N ASP A 195 6.80 26.02 13.86
CA ASP A 195 5.48 26.36 13.30
C ASP A 195 5.56 27.46 12.22
N ASP A 196 6.39 28.48 12.41
CA ASP A 196 6.60 29.56 11.43
C ASP A 196 7.20 29.04 10.12
N ASP A 197 8.11 28.06 10.16
CA ASP A 197 8.69 27.44 8.97
C ASP A 197 7.64 26.63 8.20
N PHE A 198 6.75 25.96 8.92
CA PHE A 198 5.66 25.18 8.33
C PHE A 198 4.61 26.08 7.68
N GLU A 199 4.26 27.21 8.30
CA GLU A 199 3.38 28.21 7.69
C GLU A 199 4.00 28.81 6.42
N ASN A 200 5.28 29.23 6.48
CA ASN A 200 5.98 29.75 5.31
C ASN A 200 6.07 28.71 4.18
N THR A 201 6.35 27.44 4.52
CA THR A 201 6.35 26.34 3.53
C THR A 201 4.97 26.18 2.90
N LYS A 202 3.89 26.24 3.67
CA LYS A 202 2.53 26.16 3.11
C LYS A 202 2.24 27.31 2.14
N GLU A 203 2.64 28.53 2.48
CA GLU A 203 2.46 29.69 1.59
C GLU A 203 3.22 29.51 0.26
N ILE A 204 4.47 29.02 0.33
CA ILE A 204 5.28 28.68 -0.85
C ILE A 204 4.58 27.61 -1.69
N LEU A 205 4.18 26.48 -1.08
CA LEU A 205 3.54 25.37 -1.80
C LEU A 205 2.21 25.80 -2.43
N ASN A 206 1.41 26.60 -1.75
CA ASN A 206 0.16 27.15 -2.30
C ASN A 206 0.44 28.02 -3.53
N THR A 207 1.42 28.91 -3.45
CA THR A 207 1.82 29.78 -4.57
C THR A 207 2.27 28.97 -5.78
N VAL A 208 3.05 27.90 -5.56
CA VAL A 208 3.46 26.98 -6.63
C VAL A 208 2.25 26.20 -7.19
N GLY A 209 1.32 25.76 -6.32
CA GLY A 209 0.06 25.13 -6.69
C GLY A 209 -0.81 25.98 -7.61
N GLU A 210 -0.92 27.28 -7.32
CA GLU A 210 -1.62 28.25 -8.19
C GLU A 210 -0.94 28.37 -9.56
N SER A 211 0.40 28.40 -9.59
CA SER A 211 1.17 28.41 -10.85
C SER A 211 0.95 27.14 -11.67
N ILE A 212 0.89 25.97 -11.03
CA ILE A 212 0.57 24.69 -11.68
C ILE A 212 -0.83 24.71 -12.27
N ASN A 213 -1.81 25.23 -11.54
CA ASN A 213 -3.20 25.24 -11.98
C ASN A 213 -3.41 26.06 -13.26
N ASN A 214 -2.59 27.07 -13.51
CA ASN A 214 -2.63 27.85 -14.76
C ASN A 214 -2.26 27.02 -16.00
N ARG A 215 -1.46 25.95 -15.85
CA ARG A 215 -1.06 25.06 -16.93
C ARG A 215 -1.76 23.71 -16.91
N ASN A 216 -2.18 23.23 -15.75
CA ASN A 216 -2.75 21.90 -15.57
C ASN A 216 -3.87 21.94 -14.51
N SER A 217 -5.11 21.99 -14.99
CA SER A 217 -6.29 22.05 -14.12
C SER A 217 -6.56 20.77 -13.32
N SER A 218 -5.83 19.67 -13.61
CA SER A 218 -6.00 18.38 -12.94
C SER A 218 -5.62 18.44 -11.45
N TYR A 219 -4.89 19.47 -11.03
CA TYR A 219 -4.44 19.70 -9.65
C TYR A 219 -5.41 20.55 -8.82
N ASN A 220 -6.50 21.04 -9.39
CA ASN A 220 -7.55 21.82 -8.71
C ASN A 220 -7.02 22.99 -7.86
N GLY A 221 -5.99 23.70 -8.33
CA GLY A 221 -5.41 24.84 -7.60
C GLY A 221 -4.45 24.48 -6.47
N ASN A 222 -4.21 23.19 -6.19
CA ASN A 222 -3.36 22.77 -5.08
C ASN A 222 -1.98 22.36 -5.56
N PHE A 223 -1.00 22.46 -4.65
CA PHE A 223 0.28 21.78 -4.83
C PHE A 223 0.05 20.25 -4.94
N PRO A 224 0.85 19.52 -5.72
CA PRO A 224 0.74 18.08 -5.81
C PRO A 224 0.83 17.38 -4.45
N ASP A 225 0.17 16.23 -4.31
CA ASP A 225 0.07 15.46 -3.07
C ASP A 225 1.41 14.86 -2.62
N ALA A 226 2.43 14.90 -3.47
CA ALA A 226 3.78 14.50 -3.14
C ALA A 226 4.84 15.44 -3.74
N LEU A 227 5.96 15.55 -3.03
CA LEU A 227 7.14 16.32 -3.40
C LEU A 227 8.36 15.41 -3.27
N VAL A 228 9.10 15.23 -4.36
CA VAL A 228 10.43 14.62 -4.37
C VAL A 228 11.41 15.69 -4.80
N ARG A 229 12.44 15.94 -4.00
CA ARG A 229 13.49 16.91 -4.32
C ARG A 229 14.85 16.23 -4.35
N VAL A 230 15.65 16.57 -5.35
CA VAL A 230 17.04 16.15 -5.49
C VAL A 230 17.94 17.37 -5.38
N PHE A 231 18.94 17.30 -4.52
CA PHE A 231 19.91 18.37 -4.29
C PHE A 231 21.22 17.95 -4.94
N ILE A 232 21.76 18.75 -5.85
CA ILE A 232 22.98 18.40 -6.61
C ILE A 232 23.99 19.54 -6.49
N TYR A 233 25.22 19.23 -6.09
CA TYR A 233 26.30 20.20 -5.98
C TYR A 233 27.61 19.63 -6.52
N GLN A 234 28.54 20.51 -6.83
CA GLN A 234 29.92 20.15 -7.11
C GLN A 234 30.73 20.24 -5.82
N LEU A 235 31.47 19.19 -5.51
CA LEU A 235 32.43 19.17 -4.41
C LEU A 235 33.84 19.23 -4.98
N HIS A 236 34.55 20.30 -4.67
CA HIS A 236 35.97 20.47 -4.97
C HIS A 236 36.80 20.10 -3.74
N ASN A 237 37.62 19.05 -3.86
CA ASN A 237 38.60 18.68 -2.83
C ASN A 237 39.87 19.50 -3.04
N LEU A 238 40.23 20.34 -2.06
CA LEU A 238 41.36 21.27 -2.12
C LEU A 238 42.71 20.55 -2.04
N ASP A 239 42.79 19.43 -1.31
CA ASP A 239 44.03 18.65 -1.14
C ASP A 239 44.35 17.85 -2.40
N ALA A 240 43.34 17.17 -2.96
CA ALA A 240 43.48 16.33 -4.15
C ALA A 240 43.35 17.12 -5.46
N ASN A 241 42.85 18.35 -5.41
CA ASN A 241 42.49 19.18 -6.56
C ASN A 241 41.55 18.45 -7.55
N THR A 242 40.56 17.74 -7.01
CA THR A 242 39.58 16.97 -7.79
C THR A 242 38.16 17.49 -7.59
N ASN A 243 37.32 17.33 -8.62
CA ASN A 243 35.93 17.73 -8.61
C ASN A 243 35.02 16.53 -8.87
N HIS A 244 33.94 16.41 -8.12
CA HIS A 244 32.89 15.43 -8.37
C HIS A 244 31.53 16.00 -8.00
N PHE A 245 30.47 15.40 -8.51
CA PHE A 245 29.11 15.66 -8.06
C PHE A 245 28.86 14.95 -6.72
N ILE A 246 28.13 15.64 -5.86
CA ILE A 246 27.47 15.09 -4.69
C ILE A 246 25.98 15.34 -4.83
N TRP A 247 25.17 14.46 -4.26
CA TRP A 247 23.73 14.64 -4.30
C TRP A 247 23.01 14.00 -3.12
N ASP A 248 21.88 14.60 -2.77
CA ASP A 248 20.97 14.14 -1.73
C ASP A 248 19.54 14.10 -2.28
N LYS A 249 18.68 13.28 -1.67
CA LYS A 249 17.26 13.22 -1.98
C LYS A 249 16.45 13.56 -0.74
N SER A 250 15.33 14.24 -0.94
CA SER A 250 14.27 14.37 0.06
C SER A 250 12.91 14.03 -0.56
N ALA A 251 11.98 13.56 0.26
CA ALA A 251 10.60 13.34 -0.12
C ALA A 251 9.64 13.72 1.01
N SER A 252 8.45 14.18 0.62
CA SER A 252 7.30 14.39 1.51
C SER A 252 6.00 14.21 0.74
N TRP A 253 4.95 13.75 1.41
CA TRP A 253 3.70 13.43 0.75
C TRP A 253 2.49 13.48 1.69
N GLY A 254 1.30 13.46 1.10
CA GLY A 254 0.01 13.37 1.75
C GLY A 254 -0.23 14.50 2.76
N LYS A 255 -0.77 14.12 3.92
CA LYS A 255 -1.12 15.09 4.99
C LYS A 255 0.10 15.82 5.55
N THR A 256 1.29 15.21 5.51
CA THR A 256 2.49 15.82 6.09
C THR A 256 3.00 16.95 5.21
N LEU A 257 3.04 16.75 3.89
CA LEU A 257 3.33 17.83 2.93
C LEU A 257 2.33 18.98 3.07
N LYS A 258 1.03 18.67 3.18
CA LYS A 258 -0.04 19.67 3.38
C LYS A 258 0.06 20.45 4.69
N LYS A 259 0.77 19.92 5.69
CA LYS A 259 1.05 20.62 6.95
C LYS A 259 2.23 21.60 6.84
N GLY A 260 2.94 21.63 5.71
CA GLY A 260 4.10 22.50 5.53
C GLY A 260 5.43 21.82 5.84
N ILE A 261 5.48 20.50 5.85
CA ILE A 261 6.71 19.73 6.07
C ILE A 261 7.17 19.22 4.69
N PRO A 262 8.17 19.85 4.04
CA PRO A 262 8.62 19.51 2.70
C PRO A 262 9.55 18.29 2.68
N THR A 263 9.98 17.78 3.84
CA THR A 263 10.86 16.62 3.98
C THR A 263 10.43 15.77 5.17
N ILE A 264 10.04 14.52 4.91
CA ILE A 264 9.77 13.49 5.93
C ILE A 264 10.70 12.28 5.79
N SER A 265 11.25 12.10 4.60
CA SER A 265 12.29 11.13 4.28
C SER A 265 13.41 11.87 3.55
N TRP A 266 14.65 11.62 3.95
CA TRP A 266 15.81 12.09 3.22
C TRP A 266 16.92 11.04 3.24
N GLU A 267 17.71 11.05 2.19
CA GLU A 267 18.82 10.13 1.99
C GLU A 267 20.00 10.88 1.39
N GLU A 268 21.18 10.64 1.94
CA GLU A 268 22.44 10.99 1.30
C GLU A 268 22.94 9.83 0.46
N ARG A 269 23.56 10.15 -0.67
CA ARG A 269 23.99 9.14 -1.65
C ARG A 269 25.50 9.10 -1.70
N ALA A 270 26.07 8.00 -1.23
CA ALA A 270 27.52 7.83 -1.12
C ALA A 270 28.24 7.81 -2.48
N GLU A 271 27.49 7.62 -3.57
CA GLU A 271 28.02 7.64 -4.93
C GLU A 271 28.44 9.05 -5.35
N SER A 272 29.67 9.16 -5.84
CA SER A 272 30.18 10.40 -6.44
C SER A 272 30.49 10.19 -7.92
N PHE A 273 30.27 11.24 -8.71
CA PHE A 273 30.41 11.17 -10.17
C PHE A 273 31.38 12.23 -10.67
N GLY A 274 32.25 11.87 -11.62
CA GLY A 274 33.15 12.85 -12.22
C GLY A 274 32.39 13.91 -13.01
N ILE A 275 32.85 15.17 -12.98
CA ILE A 275 32.24 16.28 -13.75
C ILE A 275 32.64 16.19 -15.23
N THR A 276 32.07 15.21 -15.91
CA THR A 276 32.30 14.85 -17.31
C THR A 276 30.98 14.41 -17.93
N PRO A 277 30.82 14.41 -19.26
CA PRO A 277 29.59 13.93 -19.88
C PRO A 277 29.18 12.53 -19.41
N VAL A 278 30.12 11.59 -19.34
CA VAL A 278 29.87 10.22 -18.86
C VAL A 278 29.42 10.21 -17.39
N GLY A 279 30.05 11.02 -16.54
CA GLY A 279 29.65 11.11 -15.13
C GLY A 279 28.28 11.79 -14.94
N THR A 280 27.94 12.76 -15.80
CA THR A 280 26.59 13.35 -15.84
C THR A 280 25.55 12.32 -16.28
N ASP A 281 25.84 11.51 -17.31
CA ASP A 281 24.93 10.45 -17.76
C ASP A 281 24.69 9.40 -16.66
N SER A 282 25.75 8.97 -15.95
CA SER A 282 25.62 8.08 -14.79
C SER A 282 24.86 8.70 -13.63
N LEU A 283 25.04 10.01 -13.38
CA LEU A 283 24.28 10.74 -12.38
C LEU A 283 22.78 10.79 -12.75
N ILE A 284 22.45 11.02 -14.02
CA ILE A 284 21.07 11.01 -14.51
C ILE A 284 20.43 9.64 -14.32
N GLU A 285 21.13 8.56 -14.67
CA GLU A 285 20.66 7.19 -14.54
C GLU A 285 20.32 6.86 -13.07
N ILE A 286 21.26 7.06 -12.15
CA ILE A 286 21.05 6.74 -10.74
C ILE A 286 19.95 7.61 -10.10
N ILE A 287 19.86 8.90 -10.47
CA ILE A 287 18.81 9.78 -9.96
C ILE A 287 17.45 9.30 -10.49
N SER A 288 17.37 8.91 -11.76
CA SER A 288 16.13 8.44 -12.36
C SER A 288 15.60 7.19 -11.67
N ASP A 289 16.47 6.21 -11.44
CA ASP A 289 16.12 4.98 -10.71
C ASP A 289 15.69 5.30 -9.28
N THR A 290 16.43 6.15 -8.57
CA THR A 290 16.13 6.50 -7.18
C THR A 290 14.82 7.29 -7.05
N VAL A 291 14.56 8.23 -7.96
CA VAL A 291 13.30 8.98 -8.00
C VAL A 291 12.13 8.06 -8.35
N LYS A 292 12.32 7.13 -9.30
CA LYS A 292 11.33 6.11 -9.63
C LYS A 292 10.97 5.27 -8.40
N GLU A 293 11.94 4.69 -7.73
CA GLU A 293 11.72 3.88 -6.51
C GLU A 293 11.00 4.68 -5.42
N GLN A 294 11.36 5.96 -5.27
CA GLN A 294 10.69 6.85 -4.32
C GLN A 294 9.23 7.12 -4.71
N LEU A 295 8.93 7.31 -5.99
CA LEU A 295 7.57 7.52 -6.47
C LEU A 295 6.75 6.23 -6.40
N GLU A 296 7.34 5.08 -6.70
CA GLU A 296 6.71 3.78 -6.44
C GLU A 296 6.38 3.65 -4.96
N THR A 297 7.29 4.06 -4.07
CA THR A 297 6.99 4.13 -2.64
C THR A 297 5.83 5.09 -2.35
N ILE A 298 5.81 6.29 -2.91
CA ILE A 298 4.77 7.26 -2.58
C ILE A 298 3.38 6.82 -3.09
N PHE A 299 3.30 6.42 -4.36
CA PHE A 299 2.03 6.09 -5.02
C PHE A 299 1.52 4.70 -4.66
N PHE A 300 2.44 3.82 -4.29
CA PHE A 300 2.16 2.41 -4.15
C PHE A 300 2.52 1.87 -2.76
N ALA A 301 3.21 2.57 -1.85
CA ALA A 301 3.61 1.97 -0.54
C ALA A 301 2.46 1.62 0.40
N GLU A 302 1.26 2.18 0.23
CA GLU A 302 0.15 1.68 1.06
C GLU A 302 -0.25 0.24 0.68
N ASP A 303 0.08 -0.30 -0.51
CA ASP A 303 -0.26 -1.70 -0.88
C ASP A 303 0.46 -2.35 -2.12
N LYS A 304 1.52 -1.76 -2.70
CA LYS A 304 1.96 -2.07 -4.08
C LYS A 304 3.46 -1.89 -4.45
N ILE A 305 4.39 -1.51 -3.56
CA ILE A 305 5.85 -1.67 -3.87
C ILE A 305 6.17 -3.15 -4.20
N TYR A 306 5.35 -4.01 -3.63
CA TYR A 306 5.26 -5.40 -3.95
C TYR A 306 3.78 -5.66 -4.18
N GLU A 307 3.39 -6.49 -5.15
CA GLU A 307 1.99 -6.90 -5.33
C GLU A 307 1.49 -7.57 -4.05
N LYS A 308 1.04 -6.76 -3.07
CA LYS A 308 0.64 -7.24 -1.75
C LYS A 308 -0.67 -7.94 -1.95
N VAL A 309 -0.68 -9.20 -1.53
CA VAL A 309 -1.78 -10.12 -1.73
C VAL A 309 -2.36 -10.60 -0.40
N GLY A 310 -1.77 -10.19 0.72
CA GLY A 310 -2.28 -10.53 2.04
C GLY A 310 -1.35 -10.17 3.19
N LYS A 311 -1.68 -10.71 4.36
CA LYS A 311 -0.88 -10.60 5.59
C LYS A 311 -0.82 -11.91 6.34
N VAL A 312 0.27 -12.14 7.05
CA VAL A 312 0.42 -13.29 7.95
C VAL A 312 -0.49 -13.11 9.16
N ILE A 313 -1.35 -14.10 9.40
CA ILE A 313 -2.27 -14.12 10.55
C ILE A 313 -1.97 -15.23 11.55
N GLU A 314 -1.13 -16.20 11.17
CA GLU A 314 -0.72 -17.29 12.07
C GLU A 314 0.59 -17.90 11.57
N VAL A 315 1.52 -18.16 12.49
CA VAL A 315 2.71 -18.99 12.24
C VAL A 315 2.44 -20.35 12.86
N LEU A 316 2.40 -21.38 12.02
CA LEU A 316 2.10 -22.77 12.38
C LEU A 316 3.40 -23.57 12.53
N GLU A 317 3.29 -24.78 13.09
CA GLU A 317 4.42 -25.72 13.17
C GLU A 317 4.97 -26.09 11.78
N ASN A 318 6.23 -26.54 11.74
CA ASN A 318 6.91 -27.00 10.51
C ASN A 318 7.03 -25.93 9.41
N ASP A 319 7.28 -24.68 9.80
CA ASP A 319 7.43 -23.52 8.90
C ASP A 319 6.22 -23.30 7.98
N MET A 320 5.02 -23.59 8.49
CA MET A 320 3.77 -23.34 7.79
C MET A 320 3.23 -21.98 8.21
N ILE A 321 2.76 -21.19 7.25
CA ILE A 321 2.28 -19.82 7.46
C ILE A 321 0.84 -19.73 6.97
N LYS A 322 -0.03 -19.16 7.81
CA LYS A 322 -1.41 -18.87 7.47
C LYS A 322 -1.52 -17.39 7.13
N ILE A 323 -2.12 -17.13 5.98
CA ILE A 323 -2.16 -15.81 5.35
C ILE A 323 -3.62 -15.46 5.10
N LYS A 324 -4.01 -14.25 5.47
CA LYS A 324 -5.28 -13.65 5.05
C LYS A 324 -5.05 -12.94 3.72
N GLN A 325 -5.78 -13.34 2.69
CA GLN A 325 -5.71 -12.66 1.39
C GLN A 325 -6.42 -11.31 1.46
N ASP A 326 -5.81 -10.30 0.83
CA ASP A 326 -6.43 -8.99 0.66
C ASP A 326 -7.52 -9.06 -0.44
N GLU A 327 -7.27 -9.81 -1.52
CA GLU A 327 -8.23 -10.09 -2.59
C GLU A 327 -8.38 -11.60 -2.83
N ILE A 328 -9.62 -12.09 -2.73
CA ILE A 328 -9.93 -13.52 -2.91
C ILE A 328 -9.71 -13.93 -4.37
N GLY A 329 -8.92 -14.98 -4.57
CA GLY A 329 -8.71 -15.62 -5.87
C GLY A 329 -7.45 -15.18 -6.62
N LEU A 330 -6.68 -14.23 -6.07
CA LEU A 330 -5.37 -13.86 -6.58
C LEU A 330 -4.33 -14.95 -6.34
N ILE A 331 -4.31 -15.52 -5.13
CA ILE A 331 -3.33 -16.54 -4.75
C ILE A 331 -3.85 -17.94 -5.12
N LYS A 332 -2.99 -18.74 -5.77
CA LYS A 332 -3.29 -20.12 -6.18
C LYS A 332 -2.26 -21.09 -5.61
N LYS A 333 -2.67 -22.36 -5.49
CA LYS A 333 -1.80 -23.45 -5.09
C LYS A 333 -0.54 -23.52 -5.96
N LYS A 334 0.61 -23.79 -5.34
CA LYS A 334 1.97 -23.79 -5.92
C LYS A 334 2.52 -22.42 -6.33
N MET A 335 1.82 -21.32 -6.09
CA MET A 335 2.42 -20.00 -6.27
C MET A 335 3.52 -19.77 -5.23
N LYS A 336 4.54 -19.00 -5.62
CA LYS A 336 5.57 -18.53 -4.70
C LYS A 336 5.20 -17.14 -4.22
N LEU A 337 5.34 -16.95 -2.91
CA LEU A 337 5.10 -15.68 -2.24
C LEU A 337 6.37 -15.30 -1.48
N SER A 338 6.55 -14.02 -1.25
CA SER A 338 7.57 -13.49 -0.34
C SER A 338 6.91 -12.61 0.72
N THR A 339 7.67 -12.14 1.69
CA THR A 339 7.21 -11.23 2.73
C THR A 339 8.01 -9.93 2.78
N TYR A 340 7.45 -8.93 3.46
CA TYR A 340 8.21 -7.79 3.98
C TYR A 340 7.62 -7.39 5.34
N ARG A 341 8.42 -6.67 6.12
CA ARG A 341 8.03 -6.17 7.44
C ARG A 341 7.99 -4.65 7.45
N THR A 342 7.05 -4.09 8.20
CA THR A 342 6.98 -2.65 8.47
C THR A 342 7.04 -2.41 9.97
N TYR A 343 8.03 -1.64 10.41
CA TYR A 343 8.14 -1.16 11.79
C TYR A 343 7.41 0.17 11.90
N PHE A 344 6.28 0.21 12.59
CA PHE A 344 5.66 1.47 13.00
C PHE A 344 6.29 1.93 14.31
N TRP A 345 7.29 2.81 14.23
CA TRP A 345 8.24 3.06 15.32
C TRP A 345 7.59 3.45 16.65
N ALA A 346 6.59 4.34 16.62
CA ALA A 346 5.85 4.76 17.81
C ALA A 346 4.78 3.74 18.27
N ASN A 347 4.43 2.75 17.44
CA ASN A 347 3.31 1.83 17.65
C ASN A 347 3.79 0.38 17.82
N GLY A 348 4.81 0.16 18.67
CA GLY A 348 5.36 -1.17 18.94
C GLY A 348 6.42 -1.64 17.93
N GLY A 349 6.66 -0.90 16.85
CA GLY A 349 7.63 -1.26 15.82
C GLY A 349 9.09 -1.17 16.29
N ALA A 350 9.38 -0.25 17.21
CA ALA A 350 10.72 -0.10 17.78
C ALA A 350 11.14 -1.34 18.60
N GLU A 351 10.21 -1.90 19.38
CA GLU A 351 10.42 -3.12 20.16
C GLU A 351 10.63 -4.34 19.25
N ILE A 352 9.85 -4.44 18.18
CA ILE A 352 10.00 -5.51 17.17
C ILE A 352 11.38 -5.40 16.50
N ALA A 353 11.81 -4.20 16.12
CA ALA A 353 13.12 -3.97 15.51
C ALA A 353 14.26 -4.36 16.47
N ILE A 354 14.17 -3.99 17.75
CA ILE A 354 15.14 -4.40 18.78
C ILE A 354 15.21 -5.93 18.88
N GLU A 355 14.06 -6.60 18.93
CA GLU A 355 14.01 -8.07 19.03
C GLU A 355 14.63 -8.74 17.79
N ASP A 356 14.36 -8.24 16.59
CA ASP A 356 14.95 -8.78 15.36
C ASP A 356 16.49 -8.62 15.36
N LEU A 357 17.01 -7.47 15.79
CA LEU A 357 18.45 -7.25 15.97
C LEU A 357 19.05 -8.19 17.04
N GLN A 358 18.33 -8.46 18.12
CA GLN A 358 18.76 -9.41 19.15
C GLN A 358 18.82 -10.84 18.61
N TYR A 359 17.86 -11.26 17.77
CA TYR A 359 17.91 -12.56 17.10
C TYR A 359 19.13 -12.68 16.18
N ALA A 360 19.44 -11.64 15.41
CA ALA A 360 20.63 -11.61 14.57
C ALA A 360 21.93 -11.72 15.40
N ILE A 361 22.03 -10.99 16.52
CA ILE A 361 23.16 -11.10 17.46
C ILE A 361 23.28 -12.52 18.02
N ASN A 362 22.19 -13.09 18.52
CA ASN A 362 22.18 -14.43 19.10
C ASN A 362 22.62 -15.49 18.09
N TYR A 363 22.18 -15.36 16.84
CA TYR A 363 22.63 -16.22 15.74
C TYR A 363 24.15 -16.10 15.54
N LEU A 364 24.68 -14.88 15.43
CA LEU A 364 26.11 -14.66 15.24
C LEU A 364 26.96 -15.15 16.41
N GLU A 365 26.49 -14.98 17.64
CA GLU A 365 27.19 -15.43 18.85
C GLU A 365 27.19 -16.97 19.00
N SER A 366 26.17 -17.66 18.47
CA SER A 366 26.02 -19.12 18.59
C SER A 366 26.49 -19.93 17.38
N THR A 367 26.70 -19.28 16.23
CA THR A 367 27.04 -19.96 14.97
C THR A 367 28.56 -20.10 14.77
N ASN A 368 28.99 -21.22 14.20
CA ASN A 368 30.38 -21.43 13.84
C ASN A 368 30.84 -20.41 12.77
N PRO A 369 31.98 -19.71 12.95
CA PRO A 369 32.49 -18.75 11.96
C PRO A 369 32.65 -19.30 10.55
N LEU A 370 32.99 -20.59 10.40
CA LEU A 370 33.06 -21.24 9.10
C LEU A 370 31.69 -21.27 8.42
N THR A 371 30.62 -21.54 9.17
CA THR A 371 29.24 -21.55 8.65
C THR A 371 28.79 -20.15 8.23
N VAL A 372 29.14 -19.11 8.99
CA VAL A 372 28.87 -17.71 8.62
C VAL A 372 29.59 -17.36 7.30
N TRP A 373 30.85 -17.80 7.16
CA TRP A 373 31.65 -17.58 5.96
C TRP A 373 31.12 -18.33 4.72
N GLU A 374 30.83 -19.62 4.86
CA GLU A 374 30.33 -20.47 3.77
C GLU A 374 29.02 -19.92 3.20
N ASN A 375 28.12 -19.47 4.08
CA ASN A 375 26.82 -18.92 3.70
C ASN A 375 26.90 -17.50 3.12
N ASN A 376 28.07 -16.85 3.14
CA ASN A 376 28.30 -15.49 2.65
C ASN A 376 27.40 -14.39 3.24
N GLN A 377 26.92 -14.58 4.46
CA GLN A 377 25.87 -13.74 5.02
C GLN A 377 26.27 -13.32 6.43
N LEU A 378 26.86 -12.12 6.54
CA LEU A 378 26.66 -11.32 7.74
C LEU A 378 25.24 -10.75 7.58
N PRO A 379 24.31 -10.97 8.53
CA PRO A 379 23.03 -10.28 8.52
C PRO A 379 23.29 -8.78 8.33
N HIS A 380 22.51 -8.04 7.55
CA HIS A 380 22.71 -6.58 7.36
C HIS A 380 24.01 -6.12 6.64
N ASP A 381 24.87 -7.00 6.11
CA ASP A 381 26.09 -6.60 5.36
C ASP A 381 26.62 -7.71 4.41
N ASN A 382 26.87 -7.39 3.13
CA ASN A 382 27.39 -8.34 2.13
C ASN A 382 28.93 -8.27 1.92
N ASN A 383 29.72 -7.92 2.94
CA ASN A 383 31.17 -7.71 2.83
C ASN A 383 32.08 -8.92 3.17
N LEU A 384 31.65 -10.15 2.89
CA LEU A 384 32.57 -11.28 2.87
C LEU A 384 33.11 -11.44 1.44
N ASP A 385 34.27 -10.84 1.19
CA ASP A 385 35.01 -11.04 -0.06
C ASP A 385 35.49 -12.50 -0.15
N LYS A 386 34.78 -13.31 -0.93
CA LYS A 386 35.11 -14.72 -1.18
C LYS A 386 36.31 -14.92 -2.11
N THR A 387 36.96 -13.86 -2.59
CA THR A 387 38.21 -13.98 -3.34
C THR A 387 39.41 -14.30 -2.44
N GLU A 388 39.27 -14.13 -1.13
CA GLU A 388 40.26 -14.53 -0.13
C GLU A 388 39.99 -15.93 0.43
N ASP A 389 41.05 -16.67 0.77
CA ASP A 389 40.93 -17.95 1.49
C ASP A 389 40.37 -17.75 2.90
N TYR A 390 39.61 -18.74 3.40
CA TYR A 390 39.04 -18.69 4.75
C TYR A 390 40.12 -18.48 5.82
N ASN A 391 39.98 -17.40 6.59
CA ASN A 391 40.77 -17.14 7.78
C ASN A 391 39.84 -16.95 8.99
N GLU A 392 39.85 -17.94 9.89
CA GLU A 392 38.96 -17.96 11.06
C GLU A 392 39.07 -16.72 11.93
N GLN A 393 40.27 -16.18 12.13
CA GLN A 393 40.47 -15.00 12.98
C GLN A 393 39.90 -13.74 12.31
N ASN A 394 40.10 -13.58 11.00
CA ASN A 394 39.52 -12.46 10.25
C ASN A 394 37.99 -12.53 10.28
N VAL A 395 37.42 -13.70 10.07
CA VAL A 395 35.96 -13.90 10.12
C VAL A 395 35.42 -13.62 11.52
N LYS A 396 36.07 -14.10 12.58
CA LYS A 396 35.70 -13.78 13.97
C LYS A 396 35.74 -12.28 14.25
N ASN A 397 36.76 -11.57 13.77
CA ASN A 397 36.86 -10.13 13.93
C ASN A 397 35.73 -9.39 13.19
N LYS A 398 35.40 -9.83 11.96
CA LYS A 398 34.26 -9.28 11.19
C LYS A 398 32.92 -9.53 11.91
N ILE A 399 32.69 -10.75 12.42
CA ILE A 399 31.50 -11.09 13.23
C ILE A 399 31.41 -10.19 14.46
N GLN A 400 32.50 -10.01 15.21
CA GLN A 400 32.52 -9.16 16.40
C GLN A 400 32.22 -7.69 16.07
N SER A 401 32.85 -7.16 15.03
CA SER A 401 32.58 -5.80 14.54
C SER A 401 31.10 -5.63 14.18
N HIS A 402 30.53 -6.63 13.50
CA HIS A 402 29.13 -6.60 13.11
C HIS A 402 28.18 -6.67 14.33
N ILE A 403 28.46 -7.54 15.31
CA ILE A 403 27.71 -7.59 16.58
C ILE A 403 27.73 -6.23 17.29
N LEU A 404 28.87 -5.53 17.30
CA LEU A 404 28.97 -4.20 17.90
C LEU A 404 28.07 -3.18 17.17
N ASN A 405 28.01 -3.24 15.83
CA ASN A 405 27.12 -2.39 15.04
C ASN A 405 25.64 -2.66 15.36
N LEU A 406 25.23 -3.93 15.44
CA LEU A 406 23.86 -4.31 15.81
C LEU A 406 23.51 -3.83 17.24
N LYS A 407 24.43 -3.97 18.20
CA LYS A 407 24.25 -3.48 19.58
C LYS A 407 24.10 -1.95 19.62
N SER A 408 24.91 -1.23 18.86
CA SER A 408 24.79 0.24 18.69
C SER A 408 23.44 0.65 18.08
N GLY A 409 22.93 -0.12 17.12
CA GLY A 409 21.59 0.06 16.56
C GLY A 409 20.49 -0.09 17.62
N ILE A 410 20.56 -1.12 18.45
CA ILE A 410 19.64 -1.32 19.59
C ILE A 410 19.69 -0.13 20.56
N GLU A 411 20.89 0.31 20.95
CA GLU A 411 21.07 1.45 21.86
C GLU A 411 20.46 2.73 21.29
N SER A 412 20.60 2.95 19.98
CA SER A 412 20.03 4.11 19.28
C SER A 412 18.50 4.09 19.30
N ILE A 413 17.90 2.92 19.03
CA ILE A 413 16.43 2.76 19.08
C ILE A 413 15.94 2.96 20.51
N GLN A 414 16.60 2.36 21.51
CA GLN A 414 16.22 2.50 22.92
C GLN A 414 16.30 3.95 23.39
N LYS A 415 17.33 4.69 22.97
CA LYS A 415 17.44 6.13 23.26
C LYS A 415 16.25 6.90 22.66
N ALA A 416 15.91 6.65 21.40
CA ALA A 416 14.78 7.29 20.74
C ALA A 416 13.42 6.96 21.39
N ILE A 417 13.23 5.73 21.89
CA ILE A 417 12.06 5.35 22.71
C ILE A 417 12.03 6.18 24.01
N ASN A 418 13.14 6.24 24.75
CA ASN A 418 13.21 6.94 26.04
C ASN A 418 12.98 8.45 25.91
N GLU A 419 13.40 9.04 24.79
CA GLU A 419 13.23 10.46 24.48
C GLU A 419 11.87 10.76 23.83
N ASN A 420 11.04 9.74 23.56
CA ASN A 420 9.78 9.85 22.83
C ASN A 420 9.96 10.56 21.47
N SER A 421 11.06 10.23 20.78
CA SER A 421 11.53 10.92 19.58
C SER A 421 10.90 10.41 18.29
N TYR A 422 10.11 9.33 18.34
CA TYR A 422 9.43 8.78 17.17
C TYR A 422 8.06 9.44 16.95
N PRO A 423 7.85 10.14 15.82
CA PRO A 423 6.52 10.59 15.45
C PRO A 423 5.55 9.42 15.28
N GLU A 424 4.27 9.63 15.58
CA GLU A 424 3.22 8.59 15.50
C GLU A 424 3.12 7.94 14.10
N PHE A 425 3.44 8.71 13.06
CA PHE A 425 3.40 8.27 11.66
C PHE A 425 4.72 7.66 11.15
N ALA A 426 5.79 7.69 11.94
CA ALA A 426 7.09 7.20 11.49
C ALA A 426 7.06 5.68 11.32
N SER A 427 7.42 5.22 10.12
CA SER A 427 7.57 3.79 9.84
C SER A 427 8.74 3.50 8.92
N THR A 428 9.24 2.27 9.00
CA THR A 428 10.26 1.75 8.08
C THR A 428 9.84 0.39 7.57
N THR A 429 9.87 0.20 6.25
CA THR A 429 9.59 -1.07 5.60
C THR A 429 10.90 -1.72 5.16
N THR A 430 11.06 -3.02 5.39
CA THR A 430 12.27 -3.77 5.02
C THR A 430 11.95 -5.19 4.54
N GLN A 431 12.72 -5.67 3.56
CA GLN A 431 12.75 -7.07 3.11
C GLN A 431 13.93 -7.86 3.67
N GLU A 432 14.70 -7.25 4.57
CA GLU A 432 15.82 -7.89 5.21
C GLU A 432 15.39 -9.17 5.95
N TYR A 433 14.29 -9.08 6.68
CA TYR A 433 13.71 -10.22 7.40
C TYR A 433 12.67 -10.98 6.57
N SER A 434 12.77 -10.90 5.24
CA SER A 434 11.82 -11.57 4.36
C SER A 434 12.10 -13.06 4.19
N TYR A 435 11.02 -13.78 3.90
CA TYR A 435 11.05 -15.20 3.62
C TYR A 435 10.15 -15.57 2.46
N SER A 436 10.62 -16.52 1.65
CA SER A 436 9.90 -17.05 0.51
C SER A 436 9.14 -18.30 0.90
N MET A 437 7.94 -18.45 0.37
CA MET A 437 7.04 -19.55 0.69
C MET A 437 6.32 -20.05 -0.56
N GLU A 438 5.99 -21.34 -0.57
CA GLU A 438 5.18 -21.97 -1.61
C GLU A 438 3.78 -22.26 -1.08
N VAL A 439 2.75 -21.88 -1.83
CA VAL A 439 1.35 -22.10 -1.44
C VAL A 439 0.99 -23.58 -1.48
N VAL A 440 0.63 -24.11 -0.32
CA VAL A 440 0.20 -25.50 -0.14
C VAL A 440 -1.30 -25.64 -0.37
N ASP A 441 -2.10 -24.69 0.14
CA ASP A 441 -3.55 -24.71 -0.02
C ASP A 441 -4.20 -23.32 0.07
N VAL A 442 -5.41 -23.21 -0.50
CA VAL A 442 -6.21 -21.98 -0.49
C VAL A 442 -7.65 -22.35 -0.17
N ILE A 443 -8.19 -21.79 0.92
CA ILE A 443 -9.54 -22.04 1.41
C ILE A 443 -10.20 -20.67 1.63
N ASP A 444 -11.13 -20.31 0.74
CA ASP A 444 -11.77 -18.99 0.70
C ASP A 444 -10.75 -17.85 0.69
N ASP A 445 -10.71 -17.05 1.75
CA ASP A 445 -9.78 -15.94 1.93
C ASP A 445 -8.52 -16.29 2.74
N ILE A 446 -8.35 -17.57 3.11
CA ILE A 446 -7.20 -18.09 3.84
C ILE A 446 -6.27 -18.87 2.91
N VAL A 447 -4.98 -18.56 3.00
CA VAL A 447 -3.91 -19.27 2.30
C VAL A 447 -2.99 -19.94 3.31
N ILE A 448 -2.64 -21.18 3.02
CA ILE A 448 -1.66 -21.95 3.77
C ILE A 448 -0.43 -22.12 2.88
N ALA A 449 0.71 -21.59 3.31
CA ALA A 449 1.97 -21.64 2.59
C ALA A 449 3.07 -22.27 3.45
N LYS A 450 4.05 -22.90 2.81
CA LYS A 450 5.23 -23.48 3.48
C LYS A 450 6.44 -22.63 3.15
N VAL A 451 7.21 -22.22 4.16
CA VAL A 451 8.48 -21.50 3.93
C VAL A 451 9.46 -22.43 3.20
N ILE A 452 10.05 -21.91 2.12
CA ILE A 452 11.02 -22.61 1.27
C ILE A 452 12.39 -21.94 1.23
N GLY A 453 12.51 -20.70 1.76
CA GLY A 453 13.77 -19.97 1.84
C GLY A 453 13.61 -18.62 2.53
N SER A 454 14.72 -17.92 2.74
CA SER A 454 14.75 -16.60 3.37
C SER A 454 15.95 -15.79 2.89
N ASN A 455 15.84 -14.46 2.95
CA ASN A 455 16.94 -13.56 2.57
C ASN A 455 18.10 -13.64 3.55
N ASN A 456 17.80 -13.84 4.84
CA ASN A 456 18.79 -14.10 5.88
C ASN A 456 18.76 -15.56 6.36
N PRO A 457 19.85 -16.10 6.93
CA PRO A 457 19.91 -17.48 7.42
C PRO A 457 18.81 -17.80 8.42
N LYS A 458 18.24 -19.02 8.36
CA LYS A 458 17.22 -19.45 9.33
C LYS A 458 17.77 -19.35 10.76
N GLY A 459 17.03 -18.66 11.64
CA GLY A 459 17.41 -18.42 13.04
C GLY A 459 17.96 -17.01 13.31
N THR A 460 18.19 -16.19 12.28
CA THR A 460 18.56 -14.77 12.43
C THR A 460 17.36 -13.86 12.71
N PHE A 461 16.14 -14.34 12.47
CA PHE A 461 14.90 -13.60 12.71
C PHE A 461 13.69 -14.53 12.88
N LEU A 462 12.58 -13.96 13.34
CA LEU A 462 11.29 -14.66 13.50
C LEU A 462 10.33 -14.35 12.34
N TYR A 463 9.55 -15.34 11.94
CA TYR A 463 8.32 -15.11 11.17
C TYR A 463 7.29 -14.46 12.09
N ARG A 464 6.68 -13.35 11.67
CA ARG A 464 5.77 -12.60 12.54
C ARG A 464 4.37 -12.51 11.98
N LEU A 465 3.44 -12.32 12.92
CA LEU A 465 2.11 -11.81 12.59
C LEU A 465 2.23 -10.44 11.94
N ASP A 466 1.29 -10.13 11.05
CA ASP A 466 1.21 -8.87 10.30
C ASP A 466 2.33 -8.62 9.29
N ASP A 467 3.28 -9.56 9.13
CA ASP A 467 4.19 -9.55 7.98
C ASP A 467 3.37 -9.51 6.69
N SER A 468 3.68 -8.56 5.82
CA SER A 468 2.96 -8.36 4.58
C SER A 468 3.40 -9.38 3.54
N VAL A 469 2.46 -9.91 2.78
CA VAL A 469 2.68 -11.01 1.84
C VAL A 469 2.53 -10.53 0.41
N ILE A 470 3.46 -10.92 -0.43
CA ILE A 470 3.60 -10.40 -1.79
C ILE A 470 3.80 -11.52 -2.81
N LEU A 471 3.42 -11.29 -4.06
CA LEU A 471 3.77 -12.21 -5.15
C LEU A 471 5.28 -12.14 -5.45
N THR A 472 5.93 -13.29 -5.55
CA THR A 472 7.31 -13.37 -6.04
C THR A 472 7.29 -13.27 -7.56
N LYS A 473 7.99 -12.29 -8.14
CA LYS A 473 8.17 -12.18 -9.60
C LYS A 473 9.01 -13.31 -10.17
#